data_AF-A0A2G9TMN1-F1
#
_entry.id   AF-A0A2G9TMN1-F1
#
_cell.length_a   1.000
_cell.length_b   1.000
_cell.length_c   1.000
_cell.angle_alpha   90.00
_cell.angle_beta   90.00
_cell.angle_gamma   90.00
#
_symmetry.space_group_name_H-M   'P 1'
#
loop_
_entity.id
_entity.type
_entity.pdbx_description
1 polymer ?
#
loop_
_entity_poly.entity_id
_entity_poly.type
_entity_poly.pdbx_seq_one_letter_code
_entity_poly.pdbx_strand_id
1 'polypeptide(L)'
;GDRLWMFAIGLFLHQLGGISWIAIHQLLDSLAKLVLTPILGSMLDKTNRNRGMQAVLFVNNVAISLSALIFFFNLSETYRPASNWMKTLYLLFAILFGSVSRVASEAQKTAFTKDWIVVVIAKTKGARLSTQNAAMTVIDQTSSFLTPLIAGVMLDSMSRSICCL
;
A
#
# COMPACT_ATOMS: atom_id res chain seq x y z
N GLY A 1 -2.87 -6.03 -5.13
CA GLY A 1 -3.25 -5.62 -3.77
C GLY A 1 -2.90 -4.17 -3.55
N ASP A 2 -1.63 -3.88 -3.26
CA ASP A 2 -1.13 -2.54 -2.93
C ASP A 2 -1.60 -1.41 -3.90
N ARG A 3 -1.36 -1.58 -5.20
CA ARG A 3 -1.77 -0.59 -6.22
C ARG A 3 -3.29 -0.35 -6.22
N LEU A 4 -4.08 -1.41 -6.07
CA LEU A 4 -5.55 -1.36 -5.99
C LEU A 4 -6.01 -0.55 -4.78
N TRP A 5 -5.41 -0.83 -3.63
CA TRP A 5 -5.68 -0.09 -2.41
C TRP A 5 -5.32 1.39 -2.52
N MET A 6 -4.17 1.72 -3.14
CA MET A 6 -3.77 3.12 -3.37
C MET A 6 -4.78 3.89 -4.22
N PHE A 7 -5.29 3.26 -5.26
CA PHE A 7 -6.29 3.88 -6.13
C PHE A 7 -7.63 4.03 -5.40
N ALA A 8 -8.08 3.00 -4.67
CA ALA A 8 -9.31 3.02 -3.90
C ALA A 8 -9.30 4.12 -2.81
N ILE A 9 -8.20 4.25 -2.04
CA ILE A 9 -8.05 5.31 -1.03
C ILE A 9 -8.21 6.70 -1.66
N GLY A 10 -7.62 6.93 -2.85
CA GLY A 10 -7.75 8.21 -3.55
C GLY A 10 -9.20 8.58 -3.82
N LEU A 11 -10.02 7.61 -4.23
CA LEU A 11 -11.45 7.79 -4.48
C LEU A 11 -12.24 7.97 -3.17
N PHE A 12 -11.94 7.19 -2.13
CA PHE A 12 -12.59 7.34 -0.83
C PHE A 12 -12.31 8.71 -0.19
N LEU A 13 -11.07 9.19 -0.26
CA LEU A 13 -10.69 10.51 0.24
C LEU A 13 -11.37 11.63 -0.55
N HIS A 14 -11.42 11.50 -1.88
CA HIS A 14 -12.15 12.44 -2.72
C HIS A 14 -13.62 12.55 -2.30
N GLN A 15 -14.26 11.43 -2.00
CA GLN A 15 -15.66 11.40 -1.62
C GLN A 15 -15.90 11.96 -0.20
N LEU A 16 -14.99 11.71 0.75
CA LEU A 16 -15.14 12.13 2.14
C LEU A 16 -14.88 13.62 2.38
N GLY A 17 -13.97 14.23 1.62
CA GLY A 17 -13.61 15.63 1.84
C GLY A 17 -12.98 16.34 0.64
N GLY A 18 -13.06 15.76 -0.55
CA GLY A 18 -12.59 16.38 -1.79
C GLY A 18 -11.08 16.34 -1.98
N ILE A 19 -10.60 17.18 -2.89
CA ILE A 19 -9.21 17.16 -3.40
C ILE A 19 -8.20 17.53 -2.30
N SER A 20 -8.56 18.37 -1.33
CA SER A 20 -7.68 18.79 -0.24
C SER A 20 -7.20 17.61 0.62
N TRP A 21 -8.06 16.62 0.86
CA TRP A 21 -7.70 15.42 1.61
C TRP A 21 -6.76 14.49 0.85
N ILE A 22 -6.90 14.43 -0.47
CA ILE A 22 -5.97 13.70 -1.34
C ILE A 22 -4.59 14.35 -1.25
N ALA A 23 -4.52 15.69 -1.26
CA ALA A 23 -3.27 16.42 -1.12
C ALA A 23 -2.59 16.17 0.23
N ILE A 24 -3.34 16.20 1.33
CA ILE A 24 -2.83 15.88 2.68
C ILE A 24 -2.30 14.44 2.73
N HIS A 25 -3.06 13.49 2.17
CA HIS A 25 -2.61 12.09 2.10
C HIS A 25 -1.32 11.94 1.29
N GLN A 26 -1.18 12.62 0.15
CA GLN A 26 0.03 12.56 -0.66
C GLN A 26 1.23 13.21 0.05
N LEU A 27 1.00 14.27 0.83
CA LEU A 27 2.03 14.92 1.65
C LEU A 27 2.50 13.98 2.77
N LEU A 28 1.56 13.41 3.53
CA LEU A 28 1.87 12.47 4.61
C LEU A 28 2.57 11.21 4.10
N ASP A 29 2.15 10.70 2.93
CA ASP A 29 2.82 9.57 2.31
C ASP A 29 4.25 9.89 1.89
N SER A 30 4.48 11.07 1.30
CA SER A 30 5.81 11.52 0.93
C SER A 30 6.72 11.67 2.15
N LEU A 31 6.18 12.24 3.24
CA LEU A 31 6.91 12.41 4.50
C LEU A 31 7.21 11.06 5.16
N ALA A 32 6.23 10.15 5.21
CA ALA A 32 6.41 8.81 5.73
C ALA A 32 7.48 8.05 4.95
N LYS A 33 7.47 8.13 3.61
CA LYS A 33 8.53 7.55 2.78
C LYS A 33 9.89 8.14 3.09
N LEU A 34 9.99 9.46 3.21
CA LEU A 34 11.26 10.13 3.51
C LEU A 34 11.86 9.65 4.84
N VAL A 35 11.04 9.52 5.87
CA VAL A 35 11.49 9.16 7.22
C VAL A 35 11.66 7.65 7.40
N LEU A 36 10.69 6.84 6.97
CA LEU A 36 10.63 5.41 7.25
C LEU A 36 11.47 4.57 6.28
N THR A 37 11.71 5.02 5.05
CA THR A 37 12.49 4.23 4.07
C THR A 37 13.93 3.98 4.55
N PRO A 38 14.69 4.98 5.05
CA PRO A 38 16.03 4.75 5.58
C PRO A 38 16.01 3.84 6.83
N ILE A 39 15.03 4.02 7.70
CA ILE A 39 14.87 3.22 8.93
C ILE A 39 14.65 1.75 8.55
N LEU A 40 13.66 1.48 7.70
CA LEU A 40 13.35 0.12 7.24
C LEU A 40 14.52 -0.51 6.47
N GLY A 41 15.22 0.26 5.62
CA GLY A 41 16.43 -0.21 4.95
C GLY A 41 17.48 -0.67 5.94
N SER A 42 17.83 0.18 6.92
CA SER A 42 18.83 -0.16 7.94
C SER A 42 18.41 -1.34 8.84
N MET A 43 17.11 -1.49 9.11
CA MET A 43 16.58 -2.63 9.87
C MET A 43 16.64 -3.93 9.07
N LEU A 44 16.32 -3.87 7.78
CA LEU A 44 16.40 -5.02 6.87
C LEU A 44 17.85 -5.47 6.67
N ASP A 45 18.79 -4.54 6.56
CA ASP A 45 20.22 -4.85 6.41
C ASP A 45 20.80 -5.59 7.62
N LYS A 46 20.33 -5.27 8.83
CA LYS A 46 20.79 -5.89 10.09
C LYS A 46 20.10 -7.22 10.41
N THR A 47 18.95 -7.50 9.79
CA THR A 47 18.13 -8.66 10.10
C THR A 47 18.36 -9.77 9.07
N ASN A 48 18.22 -11.03 9.48
CA ASN A 48 18.20 -12.14 8.52
C ASN A 48 17.15 -11.90 7.43
N ARG A 49 17.57 -11.96 6.16
CA ARG A 49 16.75 -11.63 4.97
C ARG A 49 15.32 -12.21 5.02
N ASN A 50 15.18 -13.47 5.42
CA ASN A 50 13.86 -14.12 5.51
C ASN A 50 13.01 -13.56 6.65
N ARG A 51 13.57 -13.41 7.86
CA ARG A 51 12.84 -12.87 9.02
C ARG A 51 12.50 -11.40 8.85
N GLY A 52 13.42 -10.60 8.30
CA GLY A 52 13.20 -9.19 8.00
C GLY A 52 12.05 -9.01 7.02
N MET A 53 12.04 -9.77 5.92
CA MET A 53 10.96 -9.71 4.95
C MET A 53 9.61 -10.16 5.53
N GLN A 54 9.58 -11.23 6.31
CA GLN A 54 8.36 -11.69 6.99
C GLN A 54 7.82 -10.63 7.96
N ALA A 55 8.70 -9.96 8.72
CA ALA A 55 8.31 -8.89 9.63
C ALA A 55 7.72 -7.70 8.88
N VAL A 56 8.37 -7.24 7.81
CA VAL A 56 7.85 -6.13 6.98
C VAL A 56 6.53 -6.53 6.30
N LEU A 57 6.38 -7.77 5.87
CA LEU A 57 5.12 -8.31 5.32
C LEU A 57 4.00 -8.30 6.36
N PHE A 58 4.29 -8.74 7.58
CA PHE A 58 3.33 -8.71 8.67
C PHE A 58 2.90 -7.29 9.02
N VAL A 59 3.85 -6.36 9.16
CA VAL A 59 3.56 -4.94 9.43
C VAL A 59 2.71 -4.33 8.31
N ASN A 60 3.03 -4.61 7.05
CA ASN A 60 2.25 -4.13 5.92
C ASN A 60 0.79 -4.62 5.98
N ASN A 61 0.59 -5.93 6.17
CA ASN A 61 -0.74 -6.51 6.22
C ASN A 61 -1.56 -6.01 7.43
N VAL A 62 -0.94 -5.83 8.60
CA VAL A 62 -1.63 -5.26 9.76
C VAL A 62 -2.00 -3.80 9.50
N ALA A 63 -1.08 -3.01 8.95
CA ALA A 63 -1.31 -1.60 8.68
C ALA A 63 -2.40 -1.37 7.62
N ILE A 64 -2.41 -2.18 6.56
CA ILE A 64 -3.44 -2.09 5.50
C ILE A 64 -4.81 -2.52 6.04
N SER A 65 -4.88 -3.59 6.83
CA SER A 65 -6.14 -4.03 7.46
C SER A 65 -6.69 -3.01 8.44
N LEU A 66 -5.84 -2.36 9.24
CA LEU A 66 -6.25 -1.28 10.13
C LEU A 66 -6.77 -0.07 9.35
N SER A 67 -6.05 0.34 8.29
CA SER A 67 -6.49 1.44 7.41
C SER A 67 -7.87 1.13 6.79
N ALA A 68 -8.04 -0.08 6.26
CA ALA A 68 -9.29 -0.55 5.68
C ALA A 68 -10.46 -0.55 6.67
N LEU A 69 -10.24 -1.05 7.88
CA LEU A 69 -11.26 -1.06 8.94
C LEU A 69 -11.72 0.35 9.30
N ILE A 70 -10.79 1.31 9.38
CA ILE A 70 -11.11 2.70 9.70
C ILE A 70 -11.91 3.36 8.56
N PHE A 71 -11.56 3.09 7.29
CA PHE A 71 -12.35 3.54 6.14
C PHE A 71 -13.75 2.91 6.15
N PHE A 72 -13.88 1.62 6.43
CA PHE A 72 -15.16 0.94 6.55
C PHE A 72 -16.08 1.65 7.56
N PHE A 73 -15.60 1.96 8.76
CA PHE A 73 -16.40 2.66 9.76
C PHE A 73 -16.76 4.09 9.34
N ASN A 74 -15.91 4.80 8.59
CA ASN A 74 -16.21 6.14 8.11
C ASN A 74 -17.20 6.19 6.95
N LEU A 75 -17.21 5.16 6.09
CA LEU A 75 -18.10 5.05 4.94
C LEU A 75 -19.41 4.31 5.25
N SER A 76 -19.44 3.46 6.28
CA SER A 76 -20.64 2.72 6.68
C SER A 76 -21.76 3.65 7.15
N GLU A 77 -22.95 3.53 6.54
CA GLU A 77 -24.13 4.32 6.92
C GLU A 77 -24.59 4.04 8.37
N THR A 78 -24.32 2.84 8.88
CA THR A 78 -24.71 2.41 10.23
C THR A 78 -23.74 2.87 11.31
N TYR A 79 -22.43 2.88 11.02
CA TYR A 79 -21.39 3.13 12.03
C TYR A 79 -20.68 4.47 11.86
N ARG A 80 -21.17 5.33 10.95
CA ARG A 80 -20.56 6.63 10.67
C ARG A 80 -20.52 7.49 11.95
N PRO A 81 -19.37 8.10 12.28
CA PRO A 81 -19.29 8.99 13.44
C PRO A 81 -20.26 10.17 13.29
N ALA A 82 -21.02 10.50 14.33
CA ALA A 82 -21.92 11.67 14.29
C ALA A 82 -21.14 13.00 14.28
N SER A 83 -20.04 13.06 15.05
CA SER A 83 -19.21 14.26 15.16
C SER A 83 -18.23 14.39 13.99
N ASN A 84 -18.19 15.58 13.37
CA ASN A 84 -17.28 15.87 12.28
C ASN A 84 -15.80 15.83 12.71
N TRP A 85 -15.49 16.23 13.95
CA TRP A 85 -14.13 16.15 14.49
C TRP A 85 -13.63 14.70 14.59
N MET A 86 -14.50 13.77 15.01
CA MET A 86 -14.16 12.35 15.10
C MET A 86 -13.90 11.74 13.71
N LYS A 87 -14.67 12.13 12.68
CA LYS A 87 -14.42 11.73 11.29
C LYS A 87 -13.04 12.18 10.82
N THR A 88 -12.69 13.45 11.08
CA THR A 88 -11.38 14.02 10.73
C THR A 88 -10.25 13.26 11.40
N LEU A 89 -10.36 12.96 12.70
CA LEU A 89 -9.36 12.18 13.43
C LEU A 89 -9.19 10.77 12.87
N TYR A 90 -10.29 10.04 12.64
CA TYR A 90 -10.24 8.70 12.07
C TYR A 90 -9.64 8.70 10.66
N LEU A 91 -10.00 9.68 9.83
CA LEU A 91 -9.44 9.83 8.50
C LEU A 91 -7.93 10.06 8.55
N LEU A 92 -7.46 10.89 9.49
CA LEU A 92 -6.03 11.13 9.70
C LEU A 92 -5.32 9.82 10.07
N PHE A 93 -5.86 9.03 11.00
CA PHE A 93 -5.27 7.73 11.36
C PHE A 93 -5.28 6.74 10.20
N ALA A 94 -6.37 6.68 9.42
CA ALA A 94 -6.46 5.80 8.24
C ALA A 94 -5.38 6.14 7.21
N ILE A 95 -5.13 7.43 6.98
CA ILE A 95 -4.05 7.93 6.12
C ILE A 95 -2.68 7.54 6.68
N LEU A 96 -2.43 7.73 7.98
CA LEU A 96 -1.15 7.38 8.60
C LEU A 96 -0.84 5.89 8.48
N PHE A 97 -1.78 5.02 8.83
CA PHE A 97 -1.61 3.57 8.67
C PHE A 97 -1.44 3.17 7.20
N GLY A 98 -2.21 3.80 6.30
CA GLY A 98 -2.08 3.60 4.86
C GLY A 98 -0.69 3.97 4.34
N SER A 99 -0.13 5.10 4.79
CA SER A 99 1.24 5.51 4.43
C SER A 99 2.28 4.53 4.98
N VAL A 100 2.16 4.08 6.23
CA VAL A 100 3.07 3.07 6.80
C VAL A 100 3.04 1.76 5.99
N SER A 101 1.84 1.27 5.66
CA SER A 101 1.66 0.11 4.78
C SER A 101 2.35 0.31 3.43
N ARG A 102 2.18 1.48 2.82
CA ARG A 102 2.81 1.80 1.53
C ARG A 102 4.33 1.77 1.60
N VAL A 103 4.94 2.36 2.62
CA VAL A 103 6.40 2.29 2.77
C VAL A 103 6.86 0.85 2.96
N ALA A 104 6.16 0.06 3.79
CA ALA A 104 6.48 -1.35 3.99
C ALA A 104 6.38 -2.18 2.70
N SER A 105 5.36 -1.91 1.88
CA SER A 105 5.13 -2.53 0.57
C SER A 105 6.26 -2.21 -0.43
N GLU A 106 6.68 -0.95 -0.50
CA GLU A 106 7.82 -0.53 -1.36
C GLU A 106 9.14 -1.12 -0.87
N ALA A 107 9.34 -1.22 0.45
CA ALA A 107 10.50 -1.87 1.04
C ALA A 107 10.54 -3.38 0.70
N GLN A 108 9.40 -4.07 0.75
CA GLN A 108 9.30 -5.48 0.30
C GLN A 108 9.63 -5.64 -1.17
N LYS A 109 9.05 -4.78 -2.02
CA LYS A 109 9.32 -4.79 -3.46
C LYS A 109 10.82 -4.57 -3.72
N THR A 110 11.43 -3.60 -3.04
CA THR A 110 12.87 -3.32 -3.17
C THR A 110 13.72 -4.51 -2.70
N ALA A 111 13.43 -5.09 -1.54
CA ALA A 111 14.15 -6.27 -1.05
C ALA A 111 13.99 -7.48 -1.99
N PHE A 112 12.80 -7.68 -2.56
CA PHE A 112 12.55 -8.78 -3.49
C PHE A 112 13.31 -8.60 -4.81
N THR A 113 13.20 -7.41 -5.40
CA THR A 113 13.79 -7.05 -6.70
C THR A 113 15.30 -6.88 -6.67
N LYS A 114 15.89 -6.44 -5.55
CA LYS A 114 17.34 -6.15 -5.48
C LYS A 114 18.14 -7.20 -4.74
N ASP A 115 17.57 -7.88 -3.74
CA ASP A 115 18.32 -8.90 -2.98
C ASP A 115 17.93 -10.32 -3.38
N TRP A 116 16.64 -10.63 -3.40
CA TRP A 116 16.20 -12.01 -3.58
C TRP A 116 16.35 -12.52 -5.00
N ILE A 117 15.92 -11.73 -6.00
CA ILE A 117 16.00 -12.15 -7.39
C ILE A 117 17.45 -12.41 -7.83
N VAL A 118 18.40 -11.61 -7.31
CA VAL A 118 19.83 -11.73 -7.62
C VAL A 118 20.37 -13.07 -7.10
N VAL A 119 20.02 -13.46 -5.87
CA VAL A 119 20.45 -14.74 -5.28
C VAL A 119 19.82 -15.94 -6.01
N VAL A 120 18.54 -15.85 -6.38
CA VAL A 120 17.84 -16.94 -7.09
C VAL A 120 18.43 -17.17 -8.47
N ILE A 121 18.72 -16.09 -9.21
CA ILE A 121 19.32 -16.16 -10.54
C ILE A 121 20.75 -16.66 -10.49
N ALA A 122 21.55 -16.24 -9.50
CA ALA A 122 22.91 -16.73 -9.32
C ALA A 122 22.98 -18.27 -9.14
N LYS A 123 21.91 -18.88 -8.61
CA LYS A 123 21.79 -20.34 -8.44
C LYS A 123 21.20 -21.06 -9.66
N THR A 124 20.70 -20.34 -10.66
CA THR A 124 19.98 -20.91 -11.80
C THR A 124 20.87 -20.87 -13.05
N LYS A 125 21.25 -22.05 -13.57
CA LYS A 125 22.08 -22.15 -14.78
C LYS A 125 21.36 -21.54 -15.99
N GLY A 126 22.00 -20.59 -16.67
CA GLY A 126 21.50 -19.96 -17.89
C GLY A 126 20.50 -18.82 -17.69
N ALA A 127 20.09 -18.50 -16.45
CA ALA A 127 19.20 -17.38 -16.18
C ALA A 127 19.96 -16.04 -16.29
N ARG A 128 19.40 -15.08 -17.02
CA ARG A 128 19.95 -13.71 -17.13
C ARG A 128 19.18 -12.74 -16.23
N LEU A 129 19.91 -11.95 -15.45
CA LEU A 129 19.34 -10.92 -14.57
C LEU A 129 18.50 -9.90 -15.35
N SER A 130 18.94 -9.52 -16.55
CA SER A 130 18.22 -8.57 -17.40
C SER A 130 16.84 -9.08 -17.83
N THR A 131 16.73 -10.35 -18.22
CA THR A 131 15.45 -10.95 -18.64
C THR A 131 14.45 -11.02 -17.49
N GLN A 132 14.91 -11.40 -16.30
CA GLN A 132 14.05 -11.49 -15.12
C GLN A 132 13.63 -10.10 -14.61
N ASN A 133 14.54 -9.13 -14.62
CA ASN A 133 14.22 -7.75 -14.29
C ASN A 133 13.23 -7.12 -15.28
N ALA A 134 13.37 -7.42 -16.58
CA ALA A 134 12.41 -7.00 -17.59
C ALA A 134 11.03 -7.63 -17.36
N ALA A 135 10.95 -8.93 -17.10
CA ALA A 135 9.68 -9.61 -16.79
C ALA A 135 8.99 -9.01 -15.55
N MET A 136 9.75 -8.72 -14.50
CA MET A 136 9.24 -8.08 -13.29
C MET A 136 8.71 -6.66 -13.55
N THR A 137 9.39 -5.91 -14.40
CA THR A 137 8.93 -4.58 -14.84
C THR A 137 7.62 -4.67 -15.62
N VAL A 138 7.48 -5.64 -16.52
CA VAL A 138 6.25 -5.88 -17.28
C VAL A 138 5.08 -6.22 -16.34
N ILE A 139 5.31 -7.08 -15.34
CA ILE A 139 4.28 -7.42 -14.34
C ILE A 139 3.85 -6.17 -13.57
N ASP A 140 4.82 -5.33 -13.16
CA ASP A 140 4.52 -4.11 -12.41
C ASP A 140 3.72 -3.09 -13.25
N GLN A 141 4.07 -2.93 -14.53
CA GLN A 141 3.38 -2.03 -15.46
C GLN A 141 1.97 -2.52 -15.79
N THR A 142 1.81 -3.80 -16.11
CA THR A 142 0.49 -4.39 -16.39
C THR A 142 -0.43 -4.31 -15.17
N SER A 143 0.09 -4.57 -13.97
CA SER A 143 -0.65 -4.37 -12.73
C SER A 143 -1.09 -2.92 -12.53
N SER A 144 -0.22 -1.95 -12.85
CA SER A 144 -0.54 -0.51 -12.77
C SER A 144 -1.70 -0.12 -13.68
N PHE A 145 -1.77 -0.73 -14.86
CA PHE A 145 -2.84 -0.48 -15.84
C PHE A 145 -4.16 -1.17 -15.47
N LEU A 146 -4.11 -2.44 -15.04
CA LEU A 146 -5.31 -3.20 -14.69
C LEU A 146 -5.98 -2.69 -13.42
N THR A 147 -5.20 -2.11 -12.52
CA THR A 147 -5.66 -1.69 -11.20
C THR A 147 -6.84 -0.70 -11.25
N PRO A 148 -6.77 0.44 -11.97
CA PRO A 148 -7.90 1.37 -12.09
C PRO A 148 -9.15 0.73 -12.69
N LEU A 149 -8.98 -0.20 -13.65
CA LEU A 149 -10.10 -0.89 -14.30
C LEU A 149 -10.85 -1.77 -13.30
N ILE A 150 -10.11 -2.58 -12.54
CA ILE A 150 -10.69 -3.47 -11.52
C ILE A 150 -11.38 -2.63 -10.43
N ALA A 151 -10.71 -1.58 -9.93
CA ALA A 151 -11.30 -0.72 -8.92
C ALA A 151 -12.57 -0.01 -9.41
N GLY A 152 -12.58 0.47 -10.66
CA GLY A 152 -13.77 1.07 -11.28
C GLY A 152 -14.95 0.11 -11.32
N VAL A 153 -14.74 -1.11 -11.82
CA VAL A 153 -15.78 -2.17 -11.87
C VAL A 153 -16.27 -2.55 -10.47
N MET A 154 -15.38 -2.65 -9.48
CA MET A 154 -15.76 -2.97 -8.10
C MET A 154 -16.62 -1.85 -7.48
N LEU A 155 -16.29 -0.59 -7.72
CA LEU A 155 -17.05 0.55 -7.19
C LEU A 155 -18.42 0.73 -7.85
N ASP A 156 -18.56 0.30 -9.12
CA ASP A 156 -19.84 0.34 -9.83
C ASP A 156 -20.78 -0.81 -9.39
N SER A 157 -20.22 -1.98 -9.10
CA SER A 157 -20.98 -3.19 -8.78
C SER A 157 -21.29 -3.39 -7.29
N MET A 158 -20.50 -2.79 -6.38
CA MET A 158 -20.59 -3.07 -4.93
C MET A 158 -20.84 -1.81 -4.11
N SER A 159 -21.41 -1.99 -2.90
CA SER A 159 -21.52 -0.90 -1.93
C SER A 159 -20.13 -0.43 -1.50
N ARG A 160 -19.95 0.89 -1.48
CA ARG A 160 -18.66 1.57 -1.22
C ARG A 160 -17.98 1.14 0.07
N SER A 161 -18.76 0.84 1.11
CA SER A 161 -18.24 0.35 2.39
C SER A 161 -17.68 -1.07 2.24
N ILE A 162 -18.32 -1.92 1.43
CA ILE A 162 -17.87 -3.28 1.16
C ILE A 162 -16.60 -3.26 0.30
N CYS A 163 -16.45 -2.29 -0.62
CA CYS A 163 -15.22 -2.13 -1.40
C CYS A 163 -13.97 -1.80 -0.56
N CYS A 164 -14.14 -1.37 0.69
CA CYS A 164 -13.03 -1.11 1.61
C CYS A 164 -12.48 -2.38 2.26
N LEU A 165 -13.25 -3.48 2.29
CA LEU A 165 -12.92 -4.77 2.92
C LEU A 165 -12.41 -5.76 1.88
#